data_AF-A0A1V6D7X9-F1
#
_entry.id   AF-A0A1V6D7X9-F1
#
_cell.length_a   1.000
_cell.length_b   1.000
_cell.length_c   1.000
_cell.angle_alpha   90.00
_cell.angle_beta   90.00
_cell.angle_gamma   90.00
#
_symmetry.space_group_name_H-M   'P 1'
#
loop_
_entity.id
_entity.type
_entity.pdbx_description
1 polymer ?
#
loop_
_entity_poly.entity_id
_entity_poly.type
_entity_poly.pdbx_seq_one_letter_code
_entity_poly.pdbx_strand_id
1 'polypeptide(L)'
;MRVDSTGRFCTLAMVAALLVSPAVSWSQATTAPSSTKSPWEAIATSQDAGEIIAARERLIKDYQFAASESRGFAYAEDAAKKCQPALAADDPLAAVRQVNAAMAIAKMPQVSIQPALDAMVAHSNPAVRYLGWRAYHNIRMLLLAGGQRFAQQMLTSVETALAKEDSPVVLTALLEMAVYPATPPSTVSQQALSEAQNRTFAALSKNWSICGQLAMDGTVDATTAAGKAVEAAANLCDLTGRKEADKKAAAQVIVGLMWCATKAWVDSADEQYADEAHQGLLREAEARLNALSGLNKRFIQKPIDDKDKELKAALRRGALEWLDALKEPLGVSEPKIEPRGQEPKEPGAPVAKPATKPATPKTGITTPPNTAAKAPPAAKKAPTPAPAKKVPTPAPAKKTTKK
;
A
#
# COMPACT_ATOMS: atom_id res chain seq x y z
N MET A 1 -24.92 -31.94 2.19
CA MET A 1 -23.81 -31.44 3.01
C MET A 1 -24.25 -30.13 3.64
N ARG A 2 -24.17 -30.00 4.97
CA ARG A 2 -24.58 -28.79 5.70
C ARG A 2 -23.42 -27.80 5.71
N VAL A 3 -23.70 -26.57 5.27
CA VAL A 3 -22.80 -25.42 5.25
C VAL A 3 -23.04 -24.62 6.53
N ASP A 4 -21.97 -24.27 7.24
CA ASP A 4 -22.02 -23.45 8.45
C ASP A 4 -21.74 -21.97 8.14
N SER A 5 -22.35 -21.08 8.92
CA SER A 5 -22.76 -19.70 8.55
C SER A 5 -21.70 -18.60 8.68
N THR A 6 -20.40 -18.92 8.65
CA THR A 6 -19.35 -17.93 9.01
C THR A 6 -18.45 -17.46 7.87
N GLY A 7 -18.68 -17.86 6.62
CA GLY A 7 -18.25 -17.10 5.42
C GLY A 7 -16.80 -16.61 5.39
N ARG A 8 -15.85 -17.34 5.97
CA ARG A 8 -14.41 -17.05 5.89
C ARG A 8 -13.73 -18.20 5.18
N PHE A 9 -13.59 -18.08 3.87
CA PHE A 9 -12.75 -18.98 3.09
C PHE A 9 -11.40 -18.34 2.78
N CYS A 10 -10.39 -19.19 2.89
CA CYS A 10 -8.96 -18.92 2.88
C CYS A 10 -8.45 -18.49 1.49
N THR A 11 -8.03 -17.23 1.36
CA THR A 11 -7.10 -16.77 0.31
C THR A 11 -5.67 -17.16 0.71
N LEU A 12 -5.32 -18.44 0.59
CA LEU A 12 -4.02 -19.00 1.02
C LEU A 12 -3.40 -19.95 -0.01
N ALA A 13 -3.75 -19.83 -1.29
CA ALA A 13 -3.28 -20.77 -2.32
C ALA A 13 -1.96 -20.35 -3.01
N MET A 14 -1.61 -19.07 -3.10
CA MET A 14 -0.36 -18.67 -3.80
C MET A 14 0.90 -18.56 -2.93
N VAL A 15 0.76 -18.53 -1.59
CA VAL A 15 1.90 -18.70 -0.67
C VAL A 15 2.19 -20.19 -0.41
N ALA A 16 1.20 -21.08 -0.67
CA ALA A 16 1.33 -22.51 -0.42
C ALA A 16 2.28 -23.23 -1.38
N ALA A 17 2.51 -22.70 -2.60
CA ALA A 17 3.41 -23.35 -3.57
C ALA A 17 4.91 -23.26 -3.21
N LEU A 18 5.29 -22.45 -2.22
CA LEU A 18 6.62 -22.46 -1.58
C LEU A 18 6.62 -23.16 -0.20
N LEU A 19 5.49 -23.76 0.19
CA LEU A 19 5.31 -24.46 1.47
C LEU A 19 5.05 -25.97 1.33
N VAL A 20 5.05 -26.53 0.11
CA VAL A 20 4.94 -27.98 -0.11
C VAL A 20 6.33 -28.59 -0.27
N SER A 21 6.98 -28.83 0.87
CA SER A 21 7.97 -29.91 1.02
C SER A 21 7.27 -31.13 1.60
N PRO A 22 7.70 -32.37 1.27
CA PRO A 22 7.03 -33.58 1.72
C PRO A 22 7.09 -33.69 3.24
N ALA A 23 6.03 -34.27 3.82
CA ALA A 23 5.87 -34.50 5.25
C ALA A 23 7.11 -35.19 5.87
N VAL A 24 8.00 -34.39 6.44
CA VAL A 24 9.02 -34.84 7.39
C VAL A 24 8.34 -34.93 8.76
N SER A 25 8.47 -36.08 9.41
CA SER A 25 7.79 -36.36 10.68
C SER A 25 8.19 -35.38 11.79
N TRP A 26 7.20 -34.73 12.39
CA TRP A 26 7.34 -33.78 13.50
C TRP A 26 7.52 -34.50 14.86
N SER A 27 8.43 -35.46 14.98
CA SER A 27 8.68 -36.14 16.27
C SER A 27 10.14 -36.21 16.71
N GLN A 28 10.97 -35.26 16.27
CA GLN A 28 12.23 -34.99 16.96
C GLN A 28 12.23 -33.54 17.42
N ALA A 29 12.07 -33.36 18.73
CA ALA A 29 12.51 -32.16 19.41
C ALA A 29 14.03 -32.09 19.24
N THR A 30 14.47 -31.52 18.11
CA THR A 30 15.86 -31.19 17.86
C THR A 30 16.27 -30.15 18.88
N THR A 31 17.13 -30.55 19.80
CA THR A 31 18.05 -29.67 20.51
C THR A 31 18.60 -28.67 19.51
N ALA A 32 18.26 -27.39 19.69
CA ALA A 32 18.75 -26.32 18.83
C ALA A 32 20.29 -26.40 18.80
N PRO A 33 20.92 -26.55 17.62
CA PRO A 33 22.38 -26.49 17.55
C PRO A 33 22.82 -25.16 18.15
N SER A 34 23.83 -25.20 19.02
CA SER A 34 24.44 -24.01 19.61
C SER A 34 25.22 -23.24 18.52
N SER A 35 24.50 -22.66 17.56
CA SER A 35 25.05 -21.76 16.58
C SER A 35 25.61 -20.54 17.32
N THR A 36 26.93 -20.37 17.25
CA THR A 36 27.63 -19.17 17.73
C THR A 36 27.30 -17.93 16.89
N LYS A 37 26.72 -18.12 15.70
CA LYS A 37 26.32 -17.04 14.80
C LYS A 37 25.15 -16.27 15.37
N SER A 38 25.17 -14.94 15.18
CA SER A 38 23.99 -14.13 15.45
C SER A 38 22.82 -14.54 14.54
N PRO A 39 21.56 -14.37 14.94
CA PRO A 39 20.43 -14.75 14.10
C PRO A 39 20.42 -14.07 12.72
N TRP A 40 20.83 -12.80 12.64
CA TRP A 40 20.97 -12.10 11.34
C TRP A 40 22.07 -12.71 10.46
N GLU A 41 23.19 -13.11 11.05
CA GLU A 41 24.27 -13.79 10.34
C GLU A 41 23.85 -15.18 9.87
N ALA A 42 23.06 -15.90 10.66
CA ALA A 42 22.48 -17.18 10.26
C ALA A 42 21.54 -17.01 9.04
N ILE A 43 20.66 -16.00 9.05
CA ILE A 43 19.83 -15.67 7.88
C ILE A 43 20.68 -15.33 6.67
N ALA A 44 21.74 -14.52 6.84
CA ALA A 44 22.55 -14.05 5.73
C ALA A 44 23.47 -15.12 5.13
N THR A 45 23.95 -16.09 5.93
CA THR A 45 25.06 -16.98 5.51
C THR A 45 24.79 -18.47 5.57
N SER A 46 23.75 -18.92 6.29
CA SER A 46 23.51 -20.37 6.46
C SER A 46 23.20 -21.04 5.13
N GLN A 47 23.76 -22.23 4.90
CA GLN A 47 23.47 -23.06 3.73
C GLN A 47 22.27 -23.98 3.95
N ASP A 48 21.66 -23.93 5.14
CA ASP A 48 20.49 -24.73 5.50
C ASP A 48 19.24 -23.84 5.63
N ALA A 49 18.16 -24.22 4.94
CA ALA A 49 16.90 -23.48 5.00
C ALA A 49 16.25 -23.56 6.39
N GLY A 50 16.43 -24.67 7.11
CA GLY A 50 15.93 -24.85 8.47
C GLY A 50 16.55 -23.87 9.46
N GLU A 51 17.87 -23.67 9.38
CA GLU A 51 18.59 -22.68 10.18
C GLU A 51 18.15 -21.24 9.89
N ILE A 52 17.89 -20.89 8.63
CA ILE A 52 17.37 -19.55 8.26
C ILE A 52 16.00 -19.31 8.90
N ILE A 53 15.11 -20.31 8.85
CA ILE A 53 13.77 -20.25 9.43
C ILE A 53 13.83 -20.14 10.96
N ALA A 54 14.66 -20.96 11.61
CA ALA A 54 14.85 -20.90 13.06
C ALA A 54 15.45 -19.56 13.51
N ALA A 55 16.37 -19.00 12.73
CA ALA A 55 16.95 -17.69 13.00
C ALA A 55 15.92 -16.55 12.91
N ARG A 56 15.01 -16.59 11.92
CA ARG A 56 13.87 -15.65 11.84
C ARG A 56 13.00 -15.73 13.10
N GLU A 57 12.63 -16.93 13.52
CA GLU A 57 11.78 -17.10 14.71
C GLU A 57 12.45 -16.56 15.97
N ARG A 58 13.75 -16.80 16.10
CA ARG A 58 14.55 -16.23 17.19
C ARG A 58 14.58 -14.70 17.13
N LEU A 59 14.77 -14.08 15.97
CA LEU A 59 14.73 -12.61 15.84
C LEU A 59 13.40 -12.00 16.31
N ILE A 60 12.28 -12.63 15.95
CA ILE A 60 10.94 -12.20 16.35
C ILE A 60 10.78 -12.32 17.87
N LYS A 61 11.20 -13.46 18.42
CA LYS A 61 11.15 -13.75 19.86
C LYS A 61 12.02 -12.78 20.65
N ASP A 62 13.26 -12.53 20.21
CA ASP A 62 14.20 -11.63 20.86
C ASP A 62 13.66 -10.18 20.88
N TYR A 63 13.02 -9.73 19.79
CA TYR A 63 12.32 -8.44 19.76
C TYR A 63 11.16 -8.38 20.78
N GLN A 64 10.38 -9.44 20.92
CA GLN A 64 9.28 -9.50 21.91
C GLN A 64 9.80 -9.41 23.35
N PHE A 65 11.00 -9.95 23.64
CA PHE A 65 11.65 -9.80 24.94
C PHE A 65 12.26 -8.42 25.18
N ALA A 66 12.51 -7.64 24.13
CA ALA A 66 12.94 -6.25 24.22
C ALA A 66 11.79 -5.28 24.60
N ALA A 67 10.83 -5.75 25.42
CA ALA A 67 9.49 -5.19 25.62
C ALA A 67 9.41 -3.73 26.12
N SER A 68 10.50 -3.14 26.60
CA SER A 68 10.52 -1.70 26.88
C SER A 68 10.67 -0.91 25.57
N GLU A 69 9.87 0.15 25.41
CA GLU A 69 9.84 0.99 24.20
C GLU A 69 11.23 1.40 23.68
N SER A 70 12.15 1.81 24.57
CA SER A 70 13.53 2.20 24.19
C SER A 70 14.38 1.04 23.68
N ARG A 71 14.26 -0.16 24.26
CA ARG A 71 14.98 -1.36 23.80
C ARG A 71 14.39 -1.90 22.51
N GLY A 72 13.07 -1.93 22.39
CA GLY A 72 12.38 -2.30 21.15
C GLY A 72 12.78 -1.38 19.99
N PHE A 73 12.81 -0.07 20.22
CA PHE A 73 13.25 0.90 19.22
C PHE A 73 14.68 0.65 18.73
N ALA A 74 15.64 0.50 19.65
CA ALA A 74 17.05 0.26 19.33
C ALA A 74 17.26 -1.09 18.62
N TYR A 75 16.54 -2.13 19.07
CA TYR A 75 16.59 -3.45 18.43
C TYR A 75 16.06 -3.38 16.99
N ALA A 76 14.92 -2.71 16.77
CA ALA A 76 14.34 -2.52 15.46
C ALA A 76 15.24 -1.69 14.52
N GLU A 77 15.92 -0.67 15.05
CA GLU A 77 16.87 0.13 14.29
C GLU A 77 18.09 -0.69 13.84
N ASP A 78 18.65 -1.51 14.74
CA ASP A 78 19.75 -2.43 14.44
C ASP A 78 19.32 -3.52 13.44
N ALA A 79 18.13 -4.08 13.62
CA ALA A 79 17.52 -5.03 12.69
C ALA A 79 17.36 -4.45 11.27
N ALA A 80 16.90 -3.20 11.15
CA ALA A 80 16.72 -2.54 9.86
C ALA A 80 18.05 -2.34 9.10
N LYS A 81 19.17 -2.21 9.82
CA LYS A 81 20.52 -2.15 9.22
C LYS A 81 20.99 -3.54 8.82
N LYS A 82 20.78 -4.54 9.68
CA LYS A 82 21.27 -5.91 9.49
C LYS A 82 20.48 -6.75 8.50
N CYS A 83 19.25 -6.36 8.14
CA CYS A 83 18.46 -7.10 7.16
C CYS A 83 18.94 -6.89 5.71
N GLN A 84 19.67 -5.80 5.42
CA GLN A 84 20.04 -5.42 4.05
C GLN A 84 20.83 -6.51 3.30
N PRO A 85 21.86 -7.16 3.87
CA PRO A 85 22.56 -8.26 3.18
C PRO A 85 21.65 -9.44 2.85
N ALA A 86 20.69 -9.77 3.72
CA ALA A 86 19.75 -10.85 3.49
C ALA A 86 18.71 -10.52 2.40
N LEU A 87 18.33 -9.24 2.26
CA LEU A 87 17.49 -8.77 1.16
C LEU A 87 18.26 -8.74 -0.16
N ALA A 88 19.55 -8.42 -0.12
CA ALA A 88 20.41 -8.36 -1.31
C ALA A 88 20.95 -9.73 -1.77
N ALA A 89 20.55 -10.83 -1.12
CA ALA A 89 21.05 -12.17 -1.43
C ALA A 89 20.73 -12.57 -2.88
N ASP A 90 21.71 -13.18 -3.55
CA ASP A 90 21.66 -13.68 -4.93
C ASP A 90 22.10 -15.15 -5.05
N ASP A 91 22.26 -15.84 -3.92
CA ASP A 91 22.63 -17.25 -3.84
C ASP A 91 21.44 -18.20 -4.07
N PRO A 92 21.64 -19.54 -4.17
CA PRO A 92 20.55 -20.48 -4.38
C PRO A 92 19.43 -20.45 -3.32
N LEU A 93 19.71 -19.95 -2.10
CA LEU A 93 18.72 -19.75 -1.04
C LEU A 93 18.22 -18.29 -0.95
N ALA A 94 18.53 -17.43 -1.93
CA ALA A 94 18.19 -16.01 -1.94
C ALA A 94 16.72 -15.75 -1.60
N ALA A 95 15.78 -16.42 -2.27
CA ALA A 95 14.35 -16.23 -2.01
C ALA A 95 13.97 -16.57 -0.56
N VAL A 96 14.55 -17.63 0.00
CA VAL A 96 14.33 -18.03 1.40
C VAL A 96 14.88 -16.97 2.34
N ARG A 97 16.12 -16.47 2.13
CA ARG A 97 16.71 -15.41 2.97
C ARG A 97 15.91 -14.12 2.91
N GLN A 98 15.59 -13.66 1.71
CA GLN A 98 14.86 -12.43 1.44
C GLN A 98 13.50 -12.43 2.15
N VAL A 99 12.72 -13.50 1.97
CA VAL A 99 11.39 -13.62 2.58
C VAL A 99 11.50 -13.74 4.11
N ASN A 100 12.43 -14.53 4.64
CA ASN A 100 12.58 -14.68 6.09
C ASN A 100 13.06 -13.38 6.76
N ALA A 101 13.98 -12.64 6.14
CA ALA A 101 14.37 -11.30 6.59
C ALA A 101 13.18 -10.33 6.59
N ALA A 102 12.41 -10.29 5.50
CA ALA A 102 11.21 -9.47 5.39
C ALA A 102 10.15 -9.83 6.46
N MET A 103 9.94 -11.12 6.71
CA MET A 103 9.03 -11.59 7.77
C MET A 103 9.49 -11.15 9.17
N ALA A 104 10.80 -11.20 9.44
CA ALA A 104 11.34 -10.74 10.73
C ALA A 104 11.10 -9.23 10.91
N ILE A 105 11.43 -8.41 9.91
CA ILE A 105 11.19 -6.94 9.95
C ILE A 105 9.71 -6.62 10.11
N ALA A 106 8.82 -7.29 9.38
CA ALA A 106 7.38 -7.05 9.44
C ALA A 106 6.74 -7.32 10.82
N LYS A 107 7.45 -8.00 11.72
CA LYS A 107 7.03 -8.28 13.10
C LYS A 107 7.59 -7.29 14.13
N MET A 108 8.28 -6.24 13.71
CA MET A 108 8.88 -5.22 14.57
C MET A 108 8.18 -3.87 14.36
N PRO A 109 6.96 -3.64 14.91
CA PRO A 109 6.18 -2.44 14.63
C PRO A 109 6.77 -1.19 15.30
N GLN A 110 7.81 -0.62 14.69
CA GLN A 110 8.53 0.57 15.16
C GLN A 110 8.75 1.56 14.02
N VAL A 111 8.86 2.85 14.32
CA VAL A 111 9.21 3.85 13.30
C VAL A 111 10.63 3.62 12.76
N SER A 112 11.53 3.08 13.60
CA SER A 112 12.94 2.84 13.24
C SER A 112 13.15 1.77 12.15
N ILE A 113 12.15 0.94 11.83
CA ILE A 113 12.25 -0.02 10.72
C ILE A 113 11.98 0.59 9.34
N GLN A 114 11.56 1.86 9.25
CA GLN A 114 11.18 2.47 7.98
C GLN A 114 12.24 2.35 6.86
N PRO A 115 13.56 2.51 7.11
CA PRO A 115 14.56 2.32 6.06
C PRO A 115 14.57 0.90 5.46
N ALA A 116 14.27 -0.13 6.27
CA ALA A 116 14.13 -1.49 5.77
C ALA A 116 12.83 -1.66 4.96
N LEU A 117 11.74 -1.01 5.38
CA LEU A 117 10.48 -1.05 4.63
C LEU A 117 10.60 -0.38 3.27
N ASP A 118 11.32 0.73 3.16
CA ASP A 118 11.61 1.38 1.87
C ASP A 118 12.36 0.46 0.92
N ALA A 119 13.35 -0.29 1.43
CA ALA A 119 14.04 -1.31 0.65
C ALA A 119 13.11 -2.47 0.25
N MET A 120 12.25 -2.92 1.16
CA MET A 120 11.32 -4.02 0.92
C MET A 120 10.27 -3.69 -0.14
N VAL A 121 9.66 -2.50 -0.11
CA VAL A 121 8.60 -2.13 -1.07
C VAL A 121 9.14 -1.83 -2.48
N ALA A 122 10.42 -1.54 -2.61
CA ALA A 122 11.10 -1.36 -3.90
C ALA A 122 11.76 -2.66 -4.42
N HIS A 123 11.63 -3.76 -3.69
CA HIS A 123 12.34 -5.00 -3.98
C HIS A 123 11.81 -5.71 -5.23
N SER A 124 12.66 -6.41 -5.98
CA SER A 124 12.26 -7.15 -7.19
C SER A 124 11.33 -8.34 -6.90
N ASN A 125 11.58 -9.03 -5.79
CA ASN A 125 10.74 -10.13 -5.29
C ASN A 125 9.37 -9.62 -4.76
N PRO A 126 8.22 -10.02 -5.36
CA PRO A 126 6.90 -9.56 -4.96
C PRO A 126 6.50 -9.99 -3.55
N ALA A 127 6.99 -11.14 -3.04
CA ALA A 127 6.70 -11.56 -1.68
C ALA A 127 7.32 -10.61 -0.64
N VAL A 128 8.51 -10.08 -0.94
CA VAL A 128 9.17 -9.06 -0.12
C VAL A 128 8.40 -7.74 -0.16
N ARG A 129 7.96 -7.30 -1.36
CA ARG A 129 7.14 -6.09 -1.50
C ARG A 129 5.82 -6.20 -0.73
N TYR A 130 5.13 -7.34 -0.86
CA TYR A 130 3.90 -7.64 -0.12
C TYR A 130 4.12 -7.50 1.40
N LEU A 131 5.17 -8.13 1.94
CA LEU A 131 5.51 -8.03 3.36
C LEU A 131 5.88 -6.59 3.76
N GLY A 132 6.56 -5.84 2.88
CA GLY A 132 6.87 -4.42 3.04
C GLY A 132 5.60 -3.58 3.24
N TRP A 133 4.63 -3.72 2.34
CA TRP A 133 3.36 -2.99 2.43
C TRP A 133 2.53 -3.38 3.65
N ARG A 134 2.48 -4.67 3.99
CA ARG A 134 1.83 -5.15 5.21
C ARG A 134 2.47 -4.56 6.47
N ALA A 135 3.79 -4.47 6.51
CA ALA A 135 4.50 -3.87 7.63
C ALA A 135 4.26 -2.35 7.70
N TYR A 136 4.31 -1.66 6.55
CA TYR A 136 3.95 -0.25 6.44
C TYR A 136 2.54 0.01 6.96
N HIS A 137 1.58 -0.83 6.57
CA HIS A 137 0.22 -0.76 7.07
C HIS A 137 0.22 -0.82 8.59
N ASN A 138 0.88 -1.81 9.19
CA ASN A 138 0.88 -1.98 10.64
C ASN A 138 1.50 -0.79 11.41
N ILE A 139 2.45 -0.06 10.83
CA ILE A 139 3.11 1.07 11.49
C ILE A 139 2.64 2.44 11.02
N ARG A 140 1.74 2.54 10.03
CA ARG A 140 1.37 3.82 9.39
C ARG A 140 0.96 4.92 10.38
N MET A 141 0.22 4.56 11.43
CA MET A 141 -0.19 5.53 12.46
C MET A 141 0.99 5.99 13.31
N LEU A 142 1.96 5.12 13.58
CA LEU A 142 3.20 5.49 14.26
C LEU A 142 4.05 6.43 13.40
N LEU A 143 4.10 6.21 12.09
CA LEU A 143 4.81 7.10 11.16
C LEU A 143 4.16 8.48 11.09
N LEU A 144 2.82 8.54 11.09
CA LEU A 144 2.08 9.80 11.17
C LEU A 144 2.30 10.53 12.51
N ALA A 145 2.34 9.79 13.62
CA ALA A 145 2.62 10.34 14.95
C ALA A 145 4.08 10.78 15.13
N GLY A 146 5.02 10.04 14.53
CA GLY A 146 6.47 10.24 14.67
C GLY A 146 7.01 11.48 13.95
N GLY A 147 6.18 12.15 13.15
CA GLY A 147 6.48 13.44 12.54
C GLY A 147 6.45 13.45 11.02
N GLN A 148 6.49 14.67 10.46
CA GLN A 148 6.25 14.92 9.04
C GLN A 148 7.20 14.17 8.10
N ARG A 149 8.48 14.01 8.48
CA ARG A 149 9.49 13.31 7.67
C ARG A 149 9.09 11.87 7.37
N PHE A 150 8.76 11.09 8.39
CA PHE A 150 8.44 9.67 8.26
C PHE A 150 7.15 9.46 7.45
N ALA A 151 6.14 10.29 7.73
CA ALA A 151 4.89 10.33 6.98
C ALA A 151 5.11 10.64 5.49
N GLN A 152 5.90 11.68 5.17
CA GLN A 152 6.16 12.06 3.78
C GLN A 152 6.88 10.97 3.00
N GLN A 153 7.86 10.30 3.62
CA GLN A 153 8.57 9.19 2.98
C GLN A 153 7.61 8.04 2.64
N MET A 154 6.80 7.60 3.61
CA MET A 154 5.79 6.55 3.39
C MET A 154 4.81 6.92 2.27
N LEU A 155 4.27 8.14 2.29
CA LEU A 155 3.29 8.59 1.29
C LEU A 155 3.89 8.69 -0.12
N THR A 156 5.17 9.07 -0.22
CA THR A 156 5.89 9.09 -1.50
C THR A 156 6.10 7.67 -2.05
N SER A 157 6.40 6.71 -1.17
CA SER A 157 6.48 5.30 -1.55
C SER A 157 5.14 4.78 -2.06
N VAL A 158 4.02 5.13 -1.40
CA VAL A 158 2.65 4.78 -1.85
C VAL A 158 2.35 5.35 -3.24
N GLU A 159 2.61 6.64 -3.45
CA GLU A 159 2.39 7.32 -4.72
C GLU A 159 3.18 6.68 -5.86
N THR A 160 4.44 6.32 -5.60
CA THR A 160 5.33 5.71 -6.59
C THR A 160 4.88 4.29 -6.93
N ALA A 161 4.50 3.50 -5.93
CA ALA A 161 4.14 2.10 -6.12
C ALA A 161 2.76 1.93 -6.79
N LEU A 162 1.78 2.77 -6.47
CA LEU A 162 0.46 2.72 -7.11
C LEU A 162 0.53 2.94 -8.62
N ALA A 163 1.55 3.67 -9.09
CA ALA A 163 1.76 3.95 -10.50
C ALA A 163 2.45 2.81 -11.27
N LYS A 164 2.99 1.79 -10.57
CA LYS A 164 3.90 0.79 -11.17
C LYS A 164 3.64 -0.65 -10.76
N GLU A 165 2.98 -0.89 -9.63
CA GLU A 165 2.79 -2.24 -9.12
C GLU A 165 1.88 -3.03 -10.05
N ASP A 166 2.37 -4.20 -10.44
CA ASP A 166 1.75 -5.07 -11.42
C ASP A 166 1.23 -6.37 -10.83
N SER A 167 1.68 -6.73 -9.62
CA SER A 167 1.22 -7.92 -8.91
C SER A 167 -0.07 -7.65 -8.12
N PRO A 168 -1.20 -8.30 -8.45
CA PRO A 168 -2.47 -8.11 -7.76
C PRO A 168 -2.39 -8.27 -6.22
N VAL A 169 -1.63 -9.26 -5.76
CA VAL A 169 -1.46 -9.54 -4.33
C VAL A 169 -0.71 -8.41 -3.61
N VAL A 170 0.29 -7.83 -4.27
CA VAL A 170 1.07 -6.72 -3.70
C VAL A 170 0.23 -5.45 -3.72
N LEU A 171 -0.49 -5.20 -4.81
CA LEU A 171 -1.41 -4.07 -4.95
C LEU A 171 -2.51 -4.12 -3.89
N THR A 172 -3.03 -5.30 -3.56
CA THR A 172 -3.98 -5.48 -2.45
C THR A 172 -3.40 -4.96 -1.14
N ALA A 173 -2.19 -5.38 -0.76
CA ALA A 173 -1.53 -4.90 0.46
C ALA A 173 -1.20 -3.40 0.43
N LEU A 174 -0.84 -2.87 -0.73
CA LEU A 174 -0.63 -1.43 -0.93
C LEU A 174 -1.93 -0.64 -0.75
N LEU A 175 -3.05 -1.10 -1.30
CA LEU A 175 -4.36 -0.44 -1.18
C LEU A 175 -4.91 -0.49 0.25
N GLU A 176 -4.54 -1.49 1.07
CA GLU A 176 -4.84 -1.48 2.51
C GLU A 176 -4.26 -0.26 3.23
N MET A 177 -3.18 0.37 2.71
CA MET A 177 -2.62 1.61 3.27
C MET A 177 -3.61 2.78 3.26
N ALA A 178 -4.57 2.77 2.34
CA ALA A 178 -5.59 3.81 2.20
C ALA A 178 -6.68 3.74 3.28
N VAL A 179 -6.77 2.62 3.99
CA VAL A 179 -7.74 2.46 5.08
C VAL A 179 -7.08 2.94 6.37
N TYR A 180 -7.51 4.06 6.94
CA TYR A 180 -6.95 4.57 8.21
C TYR A 180 -7.91 4.28 9.36
N PRO A 181 -7.44 3.69 10.48
CA PRO A 181 -8.28 3.46 11.64
C PRO A 181 -8.63 4.78 12.33
N ALA A 182 -9.81 4.83 12.95
CA ALA A 182 -10.18 5.93 13.82
C ALA A 182 -9.16 6.06 14.95
N THR A 183 -8.48 7.20 15.02
CA THR A 183 -7.39 7.45 15.97
C THR A 183 -7.64 8.76 16.71
N PRO A 184 -7.49 8.82 18.05
CA PRO A 184 -7.66 10.05 18.79
C PRO A 184 -6.70 11.16 18.30
N PRO A 185 -7.16 12.43 18.23
CA PRO A 185 -6.31 13.56 17.84
C PRO A 185 -5.05 13.74 18.72
N SER A 186 -5.06 13.19 19.93
CA SER A 186 -3.91 13.17 20.85
C SER A 186 -2.78 12.23 20.42
N THR A 187 -3.05 11.26 19.54
CA THR A 187 -2.05 10.31 19.02
C THR A 187 -1.55 10.72 17.65
N VAL A 188 -2.46 11.06 16.74
CA VAL A 188 -2.14 11.57 15.40
C VAL A 188 -2.94 12.84 15.18
N SER A 189 -2.27 13.93 14.81
CA SER A 189 -2.97 15.18 14.55
C SER A 189 -3.95 15.01 13.40
N GLN A 190 -5.12 15.65 13.51
CA GLN A 190 -6.14 15.56 12.47
C GLN A 190 -5.63 16.09 11.12
N GLN A 191 -4.72 17.08 11.15
CA GLN A 191 -4.05 17.61 9.98
C GLN A 191 -3.18 16.55 9.28
N ALA A 192 -2.33 15.83 10.03
CA ALA A 192 -1.46 14.80 9.46
C ALA A 192 -2.27 13.64 8.86
N LEU A 193 -3.34 13.22 9.57
CA LEU A 193 -4.26 12.20 9.06
C LEU A 193 -4.96 12.66 7.77
N SER A 194 -5.48 13.89 7.75
CA SER A 194 -6.15 14.46 6.56
C SER A 194 -5.19 14.59 5.38
N GLU A 195 -3.95 15.03 5.60
CA GLU A 195 -2.92 15.10 4.56
C GLU A 195 -2.64 13.72 3.97
N ALA A 196 -2.46 12.70 4.81
CA ALA A 196 -2.23 11.33 4.38
C ALA A 196 -3.39 10.77 3.56
N GLN A 197 -4.63 10.99 4.01
CA GLN A 197 -5.83 10.59 3.28
C GLN A 197 -5.97 11.32 1.94
N ASN A 198 -5.67 12.62 1.89
CA ASN A 198 -5.72 13.42 0.67
C ASN A 198 -4.70 12.94 -0.36
N ARG A 199 -3.45 12.73 0.06
CA ARG A 199 -2.37 12.26 -0.82
C ARG A 199 -2.63 10.86 -1.34
N THR A 200 -3.03 9.93 -0.47
CA THR A 200 -3.36 8.56 -0.89
C THR A 200 -4.55 8.54 -1.85
N PHE A 201 -5.59 9.35 -1.61
CA PHE A 201 -6.72 9.46 -2.52
C PHE A 201 -6.33 10.04 -3.88
N ALA A 202 -5.51 11.08 -3.90
CA ALA A 202 -5.03 11.68 -5.14
C ALA A 202 -4.19 10.67 -5.95
N ALA A 203 -3.34 9.90 -5.28
CA ALA A 203 -2.57 8.83 -5.90
C ALA A 203 -3.47 7.74 -6.51
N LEU A 204 -4.49 7.28 -5.78
CA LEU A 204 -5.45 6.31 -6.27
C LEU A 204 -6.26 6.87 -7.46
N SER A 205 -6.79 8.08 -7.32
CA SER A 205 -7.59 8.74 -8.38
C SER A 205 -6.79 9.01 -9.64
N LYS A 206 -5.48 9.20 -9.54
CA LYS A 206 -4.59 9.34 -10.70
C LYS A 206 -4.30 8.00 -11.38
N ASN A 207 -4.20 6.92 -10.61
CA ASN A 207 -3.68 5.63 -11.07
C ASN A 207 -4.74 4.51 -11.09
N TRP A 208 -6.02 4.81 -10.90
CA TRP A 208 -7.08 3.79 -10.80
C TRP A 208 -7.20 2.94 -12.07
N SER A 209 -6.82 3.47 -13.23
CA SER A 209 -6.82 2.73 -14.49
C SER A 209 -5.89 1.51 -14.45
N ILE A 210 -4.80 1.55 -13.67
CA ILE A 210 -3.92 0.39 -13.44
C ILE A 210 -4.69 -0.71 -12.68
N CYS A 211 -5.44 -0.32 -11.64
CA CYS A 211 -6.31 -1.23 -10.91
C CYS A 211 -7.43 -1.78 -11.82
N GLY A 212 -7.96 -0.95 -12.72
CA GLY A 212 -8.95 -1.35 -13.72
C GLY A 212 -8.41 -2.35 -14.74
N GLN A 213 -7.19 -2.13 -15.26
CA GLN A 213 -6.51 -3.08 -16.13
C GLN A 213 -6.28 -4.42 -15.44
N LEU A 214 -5.93 -4.42 -14.15
CA LEU A 214 -5.82 -5.67 -13.39
C LEU A 214 -7.17 -6.35 -13.24
N ALA A 215 -8.23 -5.61 -12.91
CA ALA A 215 -9.57 -6.18 -12.82
C ALA A 215 -10.02 -6.85 -14.14
N MET A 216 -9.53 -6.35 -15.28
CA MET A 216 -9.77 -6.96 -16.60
C MET A 216 -9.11 -8.34 -16.76
N ASP A 217 -8.09 -8.68 -15.98
CA ASP A 217 -7.47 -10.01 -15.98
C ASP A 217 -8.42 -11.10 -15.44
N GLY A 218 -9.46 -10.73 -14.70
CA GLY A 218 -10.53 -11.63 -14.23
C GLY A 218 -10.09 -12.68 -13.20
N THR A 219 -8.85 -12.62 -12.70
CA THR A 219 -8.36 -13.52 -11.65
C THR A 219 -8.89 -13.10 -10.27
N VAL A 220 -9.08 -14.06 -9.36
CA VAL A 220 -9.57 -13.79 -7.98
C VAL A 220 -8.71 -12.73 -7.27
N ASP A 221 -7.39 -12.79 -7.41
CA ASP A 221 -6.48 -11.83 -6.78
C ASP A 221 -6.63 -10.43 -7.37
N ALA A 222 -6.84 -10.32 -8.68
CA ALA A 222 -7.08 -9.04 -9.35
C ALA A 222 -8.43 -8.44 -8.98
N THR A 223 -9.49 -9.25 -8.92
CA THR A 223 -10.80 -8.84 -8.42
C THR A 223 -10.73 -8.40 -6.96
N THR A 224 -9.93 -9.09 -6.14
CA THR A 224 -9.70 -8.72 -4.73
C THR A 224 -8.98 -7.36 -4.63
N ALA A 225 -7.94 -7.12 -5.42
CA ALA A 225 -7.25 -5.84 -5.46
C ALA A 225 -8.20 -4.70 -5.89
N ALA A 226 -9.03 -4.93 -6.91
CA ALA A 226 -10.04 -3.97 -7.34
C ALA A 226 -11.07 -3.67 -6.24
N GLY A 227 -11.48 -4.68 -5.47
CA GLY A 227 -12.33 -4.52 -4.29
C GLY A 227 -11.70 -3.62 -3.24
N LYS A 228 -10.40 -3.79 -2.97
CA LYS A 228 -9.66 -2.90 -2.08
C LYS A 228 -9.54 -1.47 -2.61
N ALA A 229 -9.45 -1.29 -3.93
CA ALA A 229 -9.47 0.05 -4.53
C ALA A 229 -10.84 0.72 -4.37
N VAL A 230 -11.94 -0.02 -4.53
CA VAL A 230 -13.31 0.46 -4.25
C VAL A 230 -13.47 0.88 -2.78
N GLU A 231 -13.05 0.02 -1.86
CA GLU A 231 -13.08 0.28 -0.42
C GLU A 231 -12.25 1.53 -0.07
N ALA A 232 -11.04 1.63 -0.61
CA ALA A 232 -10.15 2.77 -0.42
C ALA A 232 -10.77 4.08 -0.94
N ALA A 233 -11.32 4.08 -2.16
CA ALA A 233 -11.96 5.25 -2.76
C ALA A 233 -13.14 5.75 -1.92
N ALA A 234 -13.99 4.84 -1.43
CA ALA A 234 -15.13 5.17 -0.60
C ALA A 234 -14.72 5.71 0.78
N ASN A 235 -13.85 4.98 1.50
CA ASN A 235 -13.42 5.35 2.84
C ASN A 235 -12.71 6.71 2.86
N LEU A 236 -11.86 6.98 1.87
CA LEU A 236 -11.15 8.26 1.78
C LEU A 236 -12.10 9.43 1.45
N CYS A 237 -13.20 9.18 0.75
CA CYS A 237 -14.23 10.17 0.49
C CYS A 237 -15.08 10.47 1.74
N ASP A 238 -15.51 9.44 2.47
CA ASP A 238 -16.38 9.58 3.65
C ASP A 238 -15.70 10.33 4.81
N LEU A 239 -14.39 10.11 4.99
CA LEU A 239 -13.64 10.61 6.17
C LEU A 239 -13.24 12.09 6.11
N THR A 240 -13.40 12.74 4.97
CA THR A 240 -12.72 14.01 4.71
C THR A 240 -13.65 15.22 4.62
N GLY A 241 -14.95 15.05 4.90
CA GLY A 241 -15.94 16.14 4.82
C GLY A 241 -15.92 16.85 3.46
N ARG A 242 -15.54 16.10 2.41
CA ARG A 242 -14.90 16.64 1.23
C ARG A 242 -15.87 17.28 0.23
N LYS A 243 -15.27 18.10 -0.63
CA LYS A 243 -15.93 18.89 -1.68
C LYS A 243 -16.57 17.95 -2.71
N GLU A 244 -17.57 18.47 -3.41
CA GLU A 244 -18.26 17.74 -4.49
C GLU A 244 -17.28 17.09 -5.48
N ALA A 245 -16.16 17.76 -5.79
CA ALA A 245 -15.12 17.25 -6.69
C ALA A 245 -14.52 15.90 -6.27
N ASP A 246 -14.31 15.66 -4.97
CA ASP A 246 -13.75 14.39 -4.50
C ASP A 246 -14.77 13.25 -4.56
N LYS A 247 -16.07 13.56 -4.32
CA LYS A 247 -17.16 12.60 -4.54
C LYS A 247 -17.21 12.18 -6.00
N LYS A 248 -17.05 13.13 -6.93
CA LYS A 248 -16.97 12.86 -8.37
C LYS A 248 -15.79 11.95 -8.71
N ALA A 249 -14.61 12.26 -8.17
CA ALA A 249 -13.42 11.43 -8.39
C ALA A 249 -13.59 10.01 -7.82
N ALA A 250 -14.13 9.87 -6.61
CA ALA A 250 -14.38 8.57 -5.99
C ALA A 250 -15.39 7.75 -6.80
N ALA A 251 -16.49 8.38 -7.23
CA ALA A 251 -17.48 7.75 -8.09
C ALA A 251 -16.87 7.30 -9.43
N GLN A 252 -16.03 8.12 -10.04
CA GLN A 252 -15.33 7.77 -11.29
C GLN A 252 -14.40 6.56 -11.12
N VAL A 253 -13.68 6.46 -10.01
CA VAL A 253 -12.84 5.29 -9.69
C VAL A 253 -13.72 4.06 -9.53
N ILE A 254 -14.76 4.12 -8.70
CA ILE A 254 -15.60 2.97 -8.36
C ILE A 254 -16.36 2.45 -9.58
N VAL A 255 -17.00 3.32 -10.35
CA VAL A 255 -17.74 2.92 -11.56
C VAL A 255 -16.79 2.44 -12.66
N GLY A 256 -15.56 2.97 -12.71
CA GLY A 256 -14.53 2.49 -13.60
C GLY A 256 -14.11 1.05 -13.28
N LEU A 257 -13.87 0.75 -12.00
CA LEU A 257 -13.54 -0.60 -11.55
C LEU A 257 -14.72 -1.57 -11.73
N MET A 258 -15.96 -1.12 -11.46
CA MET A 258 -17.17 -1.89 -11.74
C MET A 258 -17.24 -2.28 -13.22
N TRP A 259 -17.07 -1.30 -14.12
CA TRP A 259 -17.06 -1.52 -15.56
C TRP A 259 -16.02 -2.56 -16.00
N CYS A 260 -14.79 -2.44 -15.50
CA CYS A 260 -13.72 -3.41 -15.78
C CYS A 260 -14.10 -4.81 -15.36
N ALA A 261 -14.53 -4.96 -14.11
CA ALA A 261 -14.86 -6.25 -13.53
C ALA A 261 -16.05 -6.90 -14.25
N THR A 262 -17.07 -6.10 -14.61
CA THR A 262 -18.20 -6.59 -15.41
C THR A 262 -17.73 -7.05 -16.78
N LYS A 263 -16.88 -6.29 -17.46
CA LYS A 263 -16.36 -6.67 -18.78
C LYS A 263 -15.51 -7.95 -18.70
N ALA A 264 -14.61 -8.05 -17.73
CA ALA A 264 -13.79 -9.24 -17.49
C ALA A 264 -14.64 -10.50 -17.30
N TRP A 265 -15.71 -10.39 -16.49
CA TRP A 265 -16.59 -11.51 -16.18
C TRP A 265 -17.50 -11.89 -17.35
N VAL A 266 -18.00 -10.90 -18.10
CA VAL A 266 -18.80 -11.15 -19.31
C VAL A 266 -17.97 -11.87 -20.37
N ASP A 267 -16.72 -11.45 -20.54
CA ASP A 267 -15.81 -12.01 -21.55
C ASP A 267 -15.14 -13.32 -21.07
N SER A 268 -15.33 -13.74 -19.80
CA SER A 268 -14.76 -14.99 -19.28
C SER A 268 -15.47 -16.21 -19.89
N ALA A 269 -14.69 -17.15 -20.41
CA ALA A 269 -15.18 -18.43 -20.92
C ALA A 269 -15.50 -19.44 -19.79
N ASP A 270 -14.96 -19.21 -18.59
CA ASP A 270 -15.06 -20.10 -17.45
C ASP A 270 -16.06 -19.54 -16.42
N GLU A 271 -17.11 -20.31 -16.11
CA GLU A 271 -18.24 -19.89 -15.25
C GLU A 271 -18.03 -20.20 -13.76
N GLN A 272 -17.06 -21.06 -13.40
CA GLN A 272 -17.05 -21.68 -12.06
C GLN A 272 -16.14 -21.03 -11.00
N TYR A 273 -15.08 -20.31 -11.38
CA TYR A 273 -14.03 -19.92 -10.43
C TYR A 273 -13.95 -18.42 -10.10
N ALA A 274 -14.65 -17.56 -10.84
CA ALA A 274 -14.59 -16.11 -10.71
C ALA A 274 -15.88 -15.48 -10.16
N ASP A 275 -16.97 -16.23 -10.08
CA ASP A 275 -18.31 -15.68 -9.88
C ASP A 275 -18.52 -15.00 -8.52
N GLU A 276 -18.11 -15.62 -7.41
CA GLU A 276 -18.35 -15.04 -6.08
C GLU A 276 -17.53 -13.76 -5.84
N ALA A 277 -16.25 -13.77 -6.24
CA ALA A 277 -15.38 -12.61 -6.08
C ALA A 277 -15.87 -11.42 -6.94
N HIS A 278 -16.28 -11.68 -8.19
CA HIS A 278 -16.80 -10.64 -9.07
C HIS A 278 -18.15 -10.13 -8.58
N GLN A 279 -19.07 -11.00 -8.18
CA GLN A 279 -20.34 -10.57 -7.59
C GLN A 279 -20.13 -9.75 -6.33
N GLY A 280 -19.21 -10.17 -5.45
CA GLY A 280 -18.84 -9.42 -4.24
C GLY A 280 -18.34 -8.01 -4.59
N LEU A 281 -17.40 -7.90 -5.53
CA LEU A 281 -16.89 -6.61 -6.01
C LEU A 281 -18.00 -5.73 -6.60
N LEU A 282 -18.83 -6.26 -7.51
CA LEU A 282 -19.86 -5.49 -8.18
C LEU A 282 -20.94 -5.01 -7.20
N ARG A 283 -21.33 -5.84 -6.23
CA ARG A 283 -22.27 -5.46 -5.17
C ARG A 283 -21.68 -4.39 -4.25
N GLU A 284 -20.42 -4.53 -3.83
CA GLU A 284 -19.74 -3.50 -3.03
C GLU A 284 -19.65 -2.19 -3.79
N ALA A 285 -19.27 -2.23 -5.08
CA ALA A 285 -19.22 -1.04 -5.92
C ALA A 285 -20.60 -0.37 -6.03
N GLU A 286 -21.68 -1.12 -6.26
CA GLU A 286 -23.05 -0.59 -6.28
C GLU A 286 -23.43 0.04 -4.93
N ALA A 287 -23.12 -0.61 -3.81
CA ALA A 287 -23.39 -0.08 -2.48
C ALA A 287 -22.68 1.26 -2.23
N ARG A 288 -21.41 1.37 -2.64
CA ARG A 288 -20.63 2.62 -2.51
C ARG A 288 -21.10 3.71 -3.45
N LEU A 289 -21.46 3.38 -4.69
CA LEU A 289 -22.04 4.36 -5.61
C LEU A 289 -23.38 4.89 -5.10
N ASN A 290 -24.20 4.04 -4.49
CA ASN A 290 -25.42 4.46 -3.81
C ASN A 290 -25.15 5.40 -2.64
N ALA A 291 -24.16 5.07 -1.79
CA ALA A 291 -23.78 5.93 -0.67
C ALA A 291 -23.28 7.31 -1.13
N LEU A 292 -22.50 7.37 -2.21
CA LEU A 292 -21.96 8.62 -2.76
C LEU A 292 -23.02 9.47 -3.47
N SER A 293 -23.93 8.85 -4.22
CA SER A 293 -24.89 9.54 -5.10
C SER A 293 -26.28 9.76 -4.48
N GLY A 294 -26.65 8.96 -3.48
CA GLY A 294 -27.99 8.96 -2.88
C GLY A 294 -29.10 8.36 -3.77
N LEU A 295 -28.75 7.75 -4.91
CA LEU A 295 -29.73 7.31 -5.92
C LEU A 295 -30.46 6.00 -5.59
N ASN A 296 -29.94 5.19 -4.66
CA ASN A 296 -30.51 3.91 -4.21
C ASN A 296 -30.92 2.96 -5.36
N LYS A 297 -30.09 2.85 -6.39
CA LYS A 297 -30.28 1.96 -7.55
C LYS A 297 -29.83 0.54 -7.23
N ARG A 298 -30.42 -0.44 -7.93
CA ARG A 298 -30.12 -1.87 -7.82
C ARG A 298 -29.89 -2.48 -9.21
N PHE A 299 -29.08 -1.83 -10.02
CA PHE A 299 -28.79 -2.25 -11.40
C PHE A 299 -27.94 -3.54 -11.44
N ILE A 300 -27.15 -3.79 -10.40
CA ILE A 300 -26.30 -4.98 -10.24
C ILE A 300 -26.94 -6.00 -9.31
N GLN A 301 -27.34 -5.58 -8.10
CA GLN A 301 -27.83 -6.48 -7.07
C GLN A 301 -29.09 -7.24 -7.51
N LYS A 302 -30.00 -6.57 -8.23
CA LYS A 302 -31.28 -7.17 -8.64
C LYS A 302 -31.10 -8.35 -9.60
N PRO A 303 -30.39 -8.23 -10.75
CA PRO A 303 -30.12 -9.38 -11.61
C PRO A 303 -29.50 -10.59 -10.90
N ILE A 304 -28.59 -10.34 -9.94
CA ILE A 304 -27.95 -11.42 -9.16
C ILE A 304 -28.99 -12.10 -8.24
N ASP A 305 -29.79 -11.31 -7.52
CA ASP A 305 -30.80 -11.85 -6.58
C ASP A 305 -31.92 -12.59 -7.29
N ASP A 306 -32.37 -12.06 -8.44
CA ASP A 306 -33.43 -12.64 -9.27
C ASP A 306 -32.94 -13.89 -10.05
N LYS A 307 -31.62 -14.19 -9.99
CA LYS A 307 -30.96 -15.26 -10.75
C LYS A 307 -31.31 -15.20 -12.23
N ASP A 308 -31.10 -14.00 -12.80
CA ASP A 308 -31.42 -13.74 -14.21
C ASP A 308 -30.79 -14.79 -15.12
N LYS A 309 -31.58 -15.32 -16.07
CA LYS A 309 -31.12 -16.32 -17.04
C LYS A 309 -30.03 -15.77 -17.96
N GLU A 310 -29.99 -14.46 -18.15
CA GLU A 310 -28.97 -13.74 -18.93
C GLU A 310 -28.09 -12.87 -18.01
N LEU A 311 -27.72 -13.40 -16.83
CA LEU A 311 -27.00 -12.65 -15.79
C LEU A 311 -25.84 -11.81 -16.31
N LYS A 312 -24.96 -12.38 -17.15
CA LYS A 312 -23.82 -11.64 -17.74
C LYS A 312 -24.29 -10.42 -18.56
N ALA A 313 -25.29 -10.58 -19.42
CA ALA A 313 -25.83 -9.49 -20.22
C ALA A 313 -26.54 -8.44 -19.34
N ALA A 314 -27.28 -8.89 -18.32
CA ALA A 314 -27.94 -8.02 -17.35
C ALA A 314 -26.93 -7.19 -16.54
N LEU A 315 -25.82 -7.79 -16.10
CA LEU A 315 -24.76 -7.09 -15.37
C LEU A 315 -24.04 -6.06 -16.25
N ARG A 316 -23.75 -6.40 -17.51
CA ARG A 316 -23.18 -5.46 -18.48
C ARG A 316 -24.08 -4.24 -18.66
N ARG A 317 -25.38 -4.47 -18.80
CA ARG A 317 -26.38 -3.40 -18.87
C ARG A 317 -26.42 -2.59 -17.58
N GLY A 318 -26.40 -3.25 -16.43
CA GLY A 318 -26.42 -2.58 -15.13
C GLY A 318 -25.21 -1.68 -14.89
N ALA A 319 -24.02 -2.06 -15.37
CA ALA A 319 -22.83 -1.21 -15.33
C ALA A 319 -22.96 0.03 -16.24
N LEU A 320 -23.55 -0.11 -17.43
CA LEU A 320 -23.90 1.01 -18.31
C LEU A 320 -24.93 1.94 -17.67
N GLU A 321 -25.98 1.38 -17.06
CA GLU A 321 -27.03 2.15 -16.37
C GLU A 321 -26.44 2.93 -15.19
N TRP A 322 -25.46 2.38 -14.48
CA TRP A 322 -24.70 3.11 -13.46
C TRP A 322 -23.89 4.27 -14.04
N LEU A 323 -23.18 4.07 -15.16
CA LEU A 323 -22.46 5.16 -15.84
C LEU A 323 -23.42 6.29 -16.23
N ASP A 324 -24.55 5.97 -16.83
CA ASP A 324 -25.55 6.95 -17.25
C ASP A 324 -26.18 7.68 -16.06
N ALA A 325 -26.53 6.95 -14.99
CA ALA A 325 -27.13 7.53 -13.79
C ALA A 325 -26.18 8.49 -13.04
N LEU A 326 -24.86 8.37 -13.23
CA LEU A 326 -23.85 9.19 -12.56
C LEU A 326 -23.35 10.37 -13.41
N LYS A 327 -23.64 10.41 -14.72
CA LYS A 327 -23.23 11.49 -15.62
C LYS A 327 -23.72 12.86 -15.14
N GLU A 328 -25.02 13.00 -14.90
CA GLU A 328 -25.63 14.26 -14.45
C GLU A 328 -25.23 14.65 -13.01
N PRO A 329 -25.42 13.81 -11.98
CA PRO A 329 -25.19 14.24 -10.60
C PRO A 329 -23.70 14.34 -10.25
N LEU A 330 -22.83 13.54 -10.87
CA LEU A 330 -21.42 13.44 -10.49
C LEU A 330 -20.44 13.65 -11.66
N GLY A 331 -20.91 13.98 -12.87
CA GLY A 331 -20.02 14.27 -14.00
C GLY A 331 -19.12 13.08 -14.40
N VAL A 332 -19.55 11.85 -14.09
CA VAL A 332 -18.80 10.63 -14.41
C VAL A 332 -18.77 10.44 -15.92
N SER A 333 -17.64 9.94 -16.42
CA SER A 333 -17.42 9.61 -17.83
C SER A 333 -17.11 8.13 -18.02
N GLU A 334 -17.31 7.64 -19.24
CA GLU A 334 -17.00 6.26 -19.60
C GLU A 334 -15.49 5.98 -19.43
N PRO A 335 -15.11 4.86 -18.78
CA PRO A 335 -13.72 4.46 -18.59
C PRO A 335 -12.93 4.35 -19.90
N LYS A 336 -11.91 5.19 -20.08
CA LYS A 336 -10.90 5.01 -21.13
C LYS A 336 -9.75 4.18 -20.59
N ILE A 337 -9.78 2.88 -20.87
CA ILE A 337 -8.75 1.95 -20.41
C ILE A 337 -7.94 1.50 -21.61
N GLU A 338 -6.72 2.01 -21.70
CA GLU A 338 -5.77 1.54 -22.70
C GLU A 338 -5.30 0.13 -22.34
N PRO A 339 -5.14 -0.78 -23.31
CA PRO A 339 -4.60 -2.11 -23.06
C PRO A 339 -3.18 -2.05 -22.46
N ARG A 340 -2.88 -2.96 -21.54
CA ARG A 340 -1.57 -3.10 -20.90
C ARG A 340 -0.49 -3.39 -21.97
N GLY A 341 0.62 -2.65 -21.95
CA GLY A 341 1.76 -2.88 -22.85
C GLY A 341 1.81 -2.00 -24.12
N GLN A 342 0.88 -1.06 -24.29
CA GLN A 342 1.13 0.07 -25.18
C GLN A 342 1.94 1.10 -24.40
N GLU A 343 3.21 1.28 -24.76
CA GLU A 343 3.96 2.45 -24.30
C GLU A 343 3.11 3.69 -24.52
N PRO A 344 3.05 4.64 -23.57
CA PRO A 344 2.39 5.90 -23.80
C PRO A 344 2.96 6.45 -25.11
N LYS A 345 2.12 6.62 -26.14
CA LYS A 345 2.53 7.41 -27.30
C LYS A 345 2.85 8.78 -26.74
N GLU A 346 4.14 9.07 -26.56
CA GLU A 346 4.59 10.42 -26.29
C GLU A 346 3.86 11.32 -27.30
N PRO A 347 3.17 12.37 -26.85
CA PRO A 347 2.57 13.32 -27.78
C PRO A 347 3.70 13.80 -28.67
N GLY A 348 3.67 13.37 -29.93
CA GLY A 348 4.77 13.54 -30.86
C GLY A 348 5.25 14.98 -30.80
N ALA A 349 6.49 15.17 -30.36
CA ALA A 349 7.10 16.48 -30.35
C ALA A 349 6.88 17.11 -31.74
N PRO A 350 6.43 18.37 -31.83
CA PRO A 350 6.22 19.01 -33.12
C PRO A 350 7.54 18.92 -33.90
N VAL A 351 7.47 18.29 -35.07
CA VAL A 351 8.61 18.11 -35.98
C VAL A 351 9.13 19.49 -36.33
N ALA A 352 10.19 19.91 -35.65
CA ALA A 352 10.92 21.13 -35.97
C ALA A 352 11.57 20.93 -37.33
N LYS A 353 11.22 21.79 -38.30
CA LYS A 353 11.90 21.90 -39.59
C LYS A 353 13.41 22.08 -39.35
N PRO A 354 14.29 21.45 -40.15
CA PRO A 354 15.73 21.58 -39.99
C PRO A 354 16.14 23.04 -40.24
N ALA A 355 16.68 23.68 -39.20
CA ALA A 355 17.27 25.00 -39.31
C ALA A 355 18.60 24.92 -40.07
N THR A 356 18.70 25.72 -41.11
CA THR A 356 19.90 26.03 -41.89
C THR A 356 21.06 26.47 -41.00
N LYS A 357 22.21 25.82 -41.19
CA LYS A 357 23.53 26.20 -40.65
C LYS A 357 23.86 27.68 -40.93
N PRO A 358 24.35 28.44 -39.95
CA PRO A 358 25.26 29.55 -40.21
C PRO A 358 26.68 29.24 -39.77
N ALA A 359 27.59 29.93 -40.45
CA ALA A 359 29.02 29.73 -40.49
C ALA A 359 29.76 30.03 -39.17
N THR A 360 30.88 29.33 -39.03
CA THR A 360 31.93 29.56 -38.04
C THR A 360 32.59 30.93 -38.23
N PRO A 361 32.99 31.61 -37.15
CA PRO A 361 34.24 32.34 -37.15
C PRO A 361 35.19 31.89 -36.03
N LYS A 362 36.48 31.99 -36.36
CA LYS A 362 37.65 31.60 -35.59
C LYS A 362 37.98 32.58 -34.45
N THR A 363 38.91 32.09 -33.62
CA THR A 363 39.94 32.76 -32.79
C THR A 363 39.57 33.30 -31.41
N GLY A 364 40.40 32.93 -30.43
CA GLY A 364 40.59 33.70 -29.19
C GLY A 364 40.99 32.86 -27.98
N ILE A 365 42.25 32.42 -27.90
CA ILE A 365 42.86 31.91 -26.67
C ILE A 365 43.08 33.08 -25.71
N THR A 366 42.56 33.00 -24.48
CA THR A 366 43.15 33.63 -23.28
C THR A 366 42.57 32.97 -22.01
N THR A 367 43.39 32.25 -21.26
CA THR A 367 43.19 31.93 -19.84
C THR A 367 43.62 33.14 -19.00
N PRO A 368 42.94 33.50 -17.90
CA PRO A 368 43.50 33.25 -16.54
C PRO A 368 42.39 33.17 -15.44
N PRO A 369 42.69 33.32 -14.12
CA PRO A 369 43.34 32.34 -13.28
C PRO A 369 42.50 31.91 -12.06
N ASN A 370 42.98 30.84 -11.44
CA ASN A 370 42.72 30.34 -10.10
C ASN A 370 42.52 31.45 -9.04
N THR A 371 41.40 31.43 -8.30
CA THR A 371 41.27 32.20 -7.05
C THR A 371 40.71 31.30 -5.94
N ALA A 372 41.53 31.15 -4.91
CA ALA A 372 41.24 30.40 -3.70
C ALA A 372 40.32 31.15 -2.72
N ALA A 373 39.60 30.35 -1.94
CA ALA A 373 39.14 30.57 -0.56
C ALA A 373 38.31 31.81 -0.21
N LYS A 374 37.07 31.57 0.21
CA LYS A 374 36.47 32.34 1.32
C LYS A 374 35.57 31.44 2.17
N ALA A 375 36.01 31.20 3.40
CA ALA A 375 35.24 30.50 4.43
C ALA A 375 33.99 31.30 4.82
N PRO A 376 32.85 30.63 5.13
CA PRO A 376 31.68 31.32 5.65
C PRO A 376 31.89 31.75 7.12
N PRO A 377 31.31 32.89 7.53
CA PRO A 377 31.51 33.46 8.87
C PRO A 377 30.78 32.67 9.96
N ALA A 378 31.37 32.71 11.15
CA ALA A 378 30.92 32.08 12.38
C ALA A 378 29.45 32.36 12.74
N ALA A 379 28.73 31.30 13.10
CA ALA A 379 27.39 31.35 13.65
C ALA A 379 27.37 32.14 14.99
N LYS A 380 26.52 33.16 15.06
CA LYS A 380 26.21 33.87 16.30
C LYS A 380 25.46 32.93 17.25
N LYS A 381 25.93 32.89 18.51
CA LYS A 381 25.32 32.18 19.64
C LYS A 381 23.83 32.53 19.76
N ALA A 382 22.99 31.50 19.83
CA ALA A 382 21.58 31.62 20.18
C ALA A 382 21.44 32.02 21.68
N PRO A 383 20.47 32.88 22.03
CA PRO A 383 20.21 33.26 23.42
C PRO A 383 19.56 32.12 24.21
N THR A 384 20.05 31.92 25.43
CA THR A 384 19.54 31.00 26.44
C THR A 384 18.09 31.35 26.80
N PRO A 385 17.14 30.39 26.83
CA PRO A 385 15.77 30.66 27.26
C PRO A 385 15.69 30.87 28.78
N ALA A 386 14.94 31.89 29.18
CA ALA A 386 14.66 32.22 30.57
C ALA A 386 13.77 31.15 31.25
N PRO A 387 13.88 30.96 32.57
CA PRO A 387 13.10 29.96 33.31
C PRO A 387 11.61 30.29 33.31
N ALA A 388 10.79 29.27 33.04
CA ALA A 388 9.33 29.36 33.01
C ALA A 388 8.75 29.76 34.38
N LYS A 389 7.85 30.74 34.38
CA LYS A 389 7.05 31.14 35.54
C LYS A 389 6.10 30.00 35.93
N LYS A 390 6.10 29.65 37.23
CA LYS A 390 5.15 28.72 37.84
C LYS A 390 3.71 29.17 37.59
N VAL A 391 2.92 28.30 36.95
CA VAL A 391 1.46 28.43 36.82
C VAL A 391 0.83 27.93 38.13
N PRO A 392 -0.13 28.66 38.73
CA PRO A 392 -0.80 28.22 39.96
C PRO A 392 -1.78 27.06 39.68
N THR A 393 -1.71 26.06 40.56
CA THR A 393 -2.60 24.89 40.59
C THR A 393 -4.04 25.29 40.91
N PRO A 394 -5.05 24.87 40.13
CA PRO A 394 -6.45 25.12 40.48
C PRO A 394 -6.90 24.23 41.65
N ALA A 395 -7.68 24.82 42.56
CA ALA A 395 -8.24 24.18 43.74
C ALA A 395 -9.30 23.11 43.38
N PRO A 396 -9.46 22.05 44.19
CA PRO A 396 -10.40 20.96 43.91
C PRO A 396 -11.86 21.37 44.07
N ALA A 397 -12.68 20.98 43.10
CA ALA A 397 -14.12 21.23 43.08
C ALA A 397 -14.87 20.42 44.17
N LYS A 398 -15.77 21.10 44.88
CA LYS A 398 -16.67 20.51 45.88
C LYS A 398 -17.69 19.57 45.21
N LYS A 399 -17.79 18.34 45.72
CA LYS A 399 -18.87 17.39 45.42
C LYS A 399 -20.19 17.91 45.98
N THR A 400 -21.15 18.19 45.10
CA THR A 400 -22.57 18.33 45.48
C THR A 400 -23.26 16.97 45.38
N THR A 401 -23.54 16.36 46.53
CA THR A 401 -24.51 15.27 46.67
C THR A 401 -25.92 15.86 46.65
N LYS A 402 -26.75 15.44 45.68
CA LYS A 402 -28.21 15.62 45.74
C LYS A 402 -28.84 14.35 46.32
N LYS A 403 -29.72 14.55 47.30
CA LYS A 403 -30.72 13.58 47.76
C LYS A 403 -31.92 13.60 46.82
#